data_AF-A0A2A2M308-F1
#
_entry.id   AF-A0A2A2M308-F1
#
_cell.length_a   1.000
_cell.length_b   1.000
_cell.length_c   1.000
_cell.angle_alpha   90.00
_cell.angle_beta   90.00
_cell.angle_gamma   90.00
#
_symmetry.space_group_name_H-M   'P 1'
#
loop_
_entity.id
_entity.type
_entity.pdbx_description
1 polymer ?
#
loop_
_entity_poly.entity_id
_entity_poly.type
_entity_poly.pdbx_seq_one_letter_code
_entity_poly.pdbx_strand_id
1 'polypeptide(L)'
;MARRMQAAVMRDSRLKVPLIFAADVIHGHRTIFPVPVAEAASFDPDLAMRTARMAAFEAAAAGIDWTFFPMVDIARDQRWGRTMEGAGEDVLLGNLFAAARVKGFQGKSLDANDAVMACVKHFAAYGAAESGLDYNIVDLSERTLREVYLPPYKAGFDAGAMSGMASFNEIDGIPSTGNPWLMKQVLRDEWKFPGIIVSDYTGDEEMIAAGFAKDGKDATRIAFLAGVDMSMQSNYYAQYLPSLVREGVVPQEVLDRSVRRVLAVKQMLGLFDDPFRRIDRKREVARSRTKAAIALSREAAQKSMVLLKNDGDLLPLDPARKIALIGPFASGQHDLNGPWVVYGDNKQAIDLATGLRNAGAANVTVTQGSNVEEPLAGGIDAAVAAAQAADVVVLAIGESENIWRSPKRWRKRGSRSSSCSRTAAASRWKVR
;
A
#
# COMPACT_ATOMS: atom_id res chain seq x y z
N MET A 1 18.67 11.24 6.47
CA MET A 1 17.71 11.95 7.34
C MET A 1 17.56 11.27 8.71
N ALA A 2 17.16 9.98 8.76
CA ALA A 2 16.94 9.22 9.98
C ALA A 2 18.05 9.37 11.04
N ARG A 3 19.32 9.22 10.66
CA ARG A 3 20.48 9.42 11.56
C ARG A 3 20.47 10.79 12.26
N ARG A 4 20.13 11.87 11.55
CA ARG A 4 20.11 13.23 12.11
C ARG A 4 18.99 13.38 13.13
N MET A 5 17.79 12.89 12.80
CA MET A 5 16.62 12.95 13.69
C MET A 5 16.82 12.11 14.94
N GLN A 6 17.29 10.86 14.78
CA GLN A 6 17.55 9.97 15.90
C GLN A 6 18.66 10.53 16.80
N ALA A 7 19.76 11.03 16.22
CA ALA A 7 20.83 11.68 17.00
C ALA A 7 20.35 12.92 17.75
N ALA A 8 19.45 13.72 17.18
CA ALA A 8 18.86 14.85 17.89
C ALA A 8 18.03 14.39 19.10
N VAL A 9 17.19 13.36 18.96
CA VAL A 9 16.43 12.82 20.10
C VAL A 9 17.35 12.23 21.17
N MET A 10 18.38 11.48 20.78
CA MET A 10 19.36 10.93 21.72
C MET A 10 20.25 11.99 22.37
N ARG A 11 20.51 13.13 21.73
CA ARG A 11 21.31 14.22 22.30
C ARG A 11 20.50 15.21 23.13
N ASP A 12 19.29 15.56 22.69
CA ASP A 12 18.58 16.75 23.19
C ASP A 12 17.34 16.42 24.03
N SER A 13 16.71 15.24 23.86
CA SER A 13 15.51 14.91 24.65
C SER A 13 15.87 14.55 26.11
N ARG A 14 14.96 14.79 27.06
CA ARG A 14 15.17 14.48 28.49
C ARG A 14 15.29 12.98 28.76
N LEU A 15 14.40 12.17 28.15
CA LEU A 15 14.26 10.74 28.43
C LEU A 15 14.96 9.83 27.42
N LYS A 16 15.49 10.38 26.33
CA LYS A 16 16.24 9.60 25.32
C LYS A 16 15.43 8.45 24.71
N VAL A 17 14.11 8.59 24.65
CA VAL A 17 13.23 7.58 24.03
C VAL A 17 13.39 7.67 22.51
N PRO A 18 13.86 6.60 21.83
CA PRO A 18 14.16 6.63 20.41
C PRO A 18 12.90 6.83 19.53
N LEU A 19 13.10 7.41 18.36
CA LEU A 19 12.11 7.45 17.28
C LEU A 19 11.98 6.07 16.62
N ILE A 20 10.79 5.79 16.09
CA ILE A 20 10.53 4.72 15.11
C ILE A 20 10.47 5.41 13.75
N PHE A 21 11.17 4.87 12.75
CA PHE A 21 11.02 5.33 11.37
C PHE A 21 10.11 4.40 10.59
N ALA A 22 9.00 4.94 10.08
CA ALA A 22 8.01 4.20 9.32
C ALA A 22 7.93 4.68 7.87
N ALA A 23 7.56 3.77 6.96
CA ALA A 23 7.31 4.11 5.56
C ALA A 23 6.35 3.12 4.89
N ASP A 24 5.73 3.53 3.79
CA ASP A 24 5.06 2.61 2.86
C ASP A 24 6.10 1.83 2.05
N VAL A 25 6.44 0.63 2.54
CA VAL A 25 7.21 -0.38 1.79
C VAL A 25 6.23 -1.48 1.39
N ILE A 26 5.52 -1.25 0.28
CA ILE A 26 4.35 -2.04 -0.13
C ILE A 26 4.76 -3.30 -0.90
N HIS A 27 5.36 -3.11 -2.07
CA HIS A 27 5.81 -4.21 -2.95
C HIS A 27 7.29 -4.08 -3.30
N GLY A 28 8.09 -3.59 -2.34
CA GLY A 28 9.53 -3.43 -2.52
C GLY A 28 10.05 -2.13 -1.93
N HIS A 29 11.37 -2.05 -1.81
CA HIS A 29 12.07 -0.84 -1.37
C HIS A 29 12.85 -0.21 -2.55
N ARG A 30 14.06 -0.67 -2.85
CA ARG A 30 14.81 -0.26 -4.07
C ARG A 30 14.66 -1.27 -5.19
N THR A 31 14.55 -2.55 -4.84
CA THR A 31 14.06 -3.59 -5.73
C THR A 31 12.54 -3.62 -5.65
N ILE A 32 11.89 -3.51 -6.81
CA ILE A 32 10.43 -3.45 -6.93
C ILE A 32 9.92 -4.81 -7.42
N PHE A 33 8.87 -5.31 -6.77
CA PHE A 33 8.16 -6.55 -7.10
C PHE A 33 6.84 -6.21 -7.79
N PRO A 34 6.08 -7.18 -8.32
CA PRO A 34 4.73 -6.92 -8.82
C PRO A 34 3.85 -6.26 -7.76
N VAL A 35 2.92 -5.41 -8.20
CA VAL A 35 1.91 -4.85 -7.30
C VAL A 35 1.19 -5.98 -6.54
N PRO A 36 0.77 -5.77 -5.28
CA PRO A 36 0.28 -6.86 -4.42
C PRO A 36 -0.81 -7.76 -5.00
N VAL A 37 -1.75 -7.21 -5.79
CA VAL A 37 -2.79 -8.03 -6.44
C VAL A 37 -2.21 -8.91 -7.56
N ALA A 38 -1.21 -8.43 -8.29
CA ALA A 38 -0.52 -9.21 -9.31
C ALA A 38 0.32 -10.31 -8.64
N GLU A 39 1.03 -9.99 -7.56
CA GLU A 39 1.72 -11.00 -6.75
C GLU A 39 0.75 -12.10 -6.25
N ALA A 40 -0.46 -11.72 -5.83
CA ALA A 40 -1.48 -12.68 -5.41
C ALA A 40 -1.94 -13.62 -6.52
N ALA A 41 -1.88 -13.19 -7.78
CA ALA A 41 -2.19 -14.03 -8.94
C ALA A 41 -1.19 -15.19 -9.16
N SER A 42 -0.07 -15.20 -8.44
CA SER A 42 0.82 -16.38 -8.38
C SER A 42 0.25 -17.54 -7.58
N PHE A 43 -0.73 -17.30 -6.71
CA PHE A 43 -1.24 -18.26 -5.72
C PHE A 43 -0.13 -18.92 -4.88
N ASP A 44 0.99 -18.20 -4.68
CA ASP A 44 2.19 -18.69 -4.00
C ASP A 44 2.49 -17.84 -2.74
N PRO A 45 1.94 -18.20 -1.57
CA PRO A 45 2.23 -17.51 -0.32
C PRO A 45 3.71 -17.57 0.09
N ASP A 46 4.47 -18.59 -0.34
CA ASP A 46 5.91 -18.65 -0.07
C ASP A 46 6.65 -17.56 -0.84
N LEU A 47 6.29 -17.35 -2.11
CA LEU A 47 6.80 -16.24 -2.90
C LEU A 47 6.51 -14.89 -2.20
N ALA A 48 5.28 -14.67 -1.74
CA ALA A 48 4.91 -13.44 -1.02
C ALA A 48 5.69 -13.23 0.29
N MET A 49 6.02 -14.32 1.00
CA MET A 49 6.90 -14.24 2.18
C MET A 49 8.33 -13.87 1.78
N ARG A 50 8.86 -14.43 0.69
CA ARG A 50 10.22 -14.18 0.19
C ARG A 50 10.39 -12.74 -0.33
N THR A 51 9.42 -12.22 -1.08
CA THR A 51 9.42 -10.84 -1.58
C THR A 51 9.34 -9.84 -0.43
N ALA A 52 8.43 -10.05 0.53
CA ALA A 52 8.34 -9.25 1.77
C ALA A 52 9.64 -9.31 2.59
N ARG A 53 10.27 -10.48 2.71
CA ARG A 53 11.56 -10.65 3.39
C ARG A 53 12.67 -9.85 2.71
N MET A 54 12.72 -9.83 1.38
CA MET A 54 13.70 -9.04 0.63
C MET A 54 13.43 -7.54 0.74
N ALA A 55 12.16 -7.12 0.67
CA ALA A 55 11.77 -5.72 0.85
C ALA A 55 12.18 -5.21 2.25
N ALA A 56 11.95 -6.00 3.29
CA ALA A 56 12.37 -5.71 4.65
C ALA A 56 13.89 -5.68 4.81
N PHE A 57 14.61 -6.62 4.19
CA PHE A 57 16.08 -6.65 4.20
C PHE A 57 16.70 -5.37 3.62
N GLU A 58 16.12 -4.83 2.54
CA GLU A 58 16.54 -3.55 1.97
C GLU A 58 16.09 -2.35 2.83
N ALA A 59 14.83 -2.32 3.28
CA ALA A 59 14.26 -1.20 4.03
C ALA A 59 14.91 -1.03 5.41
N ALA A 60 15.13 -2.13 6.14
CA ALA A 60 15.84 -2.13 7.41
C ALA A 60 17.28 -1.62 7.25
N ALA A 61 17.93 -1.88 6.11
CA ALA A 61 19.26 -1.34 5.84
C ALA A 61 19.26 0.19 5.66
N ALA A 62 18.12 0.76 5.23
CA ALA A 62 17.92 2.19 5.03
C ALA A 62 17.41 2.91 6.29
N GLY A 63 17.31 2.21 7.43
CA GLY A 63 16.87 2.78 8.69
C GLY A 63 15.35 2.79 8.89
N ILE A 64 14.60 1.96 8.15
CA ILE A 64 13.16 1.78 8.36
C ILE A 64 12.94 0.68 9.42
N ASP A 65 12.18 0.98 10.45
CA ASP A 65 11.84 0.06 11.54
C ASP A 65 10.44 -0.55 11.37
N TRP A 66 9.54 0.16 10.68
CA TRP A 66 8.12 -0.15 10.58
C TRP A 66 7.61 0.09 9.15
N THR A 67 6.88 -0.86 8.57
CA THR A 67 6.21 -0.67 7.28
C THR A 67 4.70 -0.60 7.45
N PHE A 68 4.05 0.26 6.67
CA PHE A 68 2.58 0.31 6.57
C PHE A 68 2.05 -0.75 5.59
N PHE A 69 2.37 -2.02 5.84
CA PHE A 69 2.00 -3.17 5.00
C PHE A 69 2.02 -4.47 5.84
N PRO A 70 1.16 -5.48 5.57
CA PRO A 70 0.27 -5.65 4.41
C PRO A 70 -1.04 -4.86 4.45
N MET A 71 -1.46 -4.39 3.27
CA MET A 71 -2.87 -4.07 3.01
C MET A 71 -3.61 -5.39 2.73
N VAL A 72 -4.71 -5.63 3.44
CA VAL A 72 -5.44 -6.91 3.44
C VAL A 72 -6.95 -6.72 3.27
N ASP A 73 -7.37 -5.55 2.79
CA ASP A 73 -8.78 -5.27 2.55
C ASP A 73 -9.29 -6.19 1.43
N ILE A 74 -10.33 -6.97 1.72
CA ILE A 74 -11.09 -7.66 0.68
C ILE A 74 -11.80 -6.61 -0.17
N ALA A 75 -11.61 -6.68 -1.48
CA ALA A 75 -12.25 -5.78 -2.42
C ALA A 75 -12.98 -6.57 -3.51
N ARG A 76 -14.26 -6.24 -3.72
CA ARG A 76 -15.14 -6.86 -4.72
C ARG A 76 -15.66 -5.86 -5.75
N ASP A 77 -15.08 -4.66 -5.74
CA ASP A 77 -15.40 -3.59 -6.67
C ASP A 77 -14.13 -3.09 -7.35
N GLN A 78 -13.95 -3.46 -8.61
CA GLN A 78 -12.75 -3.12 -9.39
C GLN A 78 -12.67 -1.64 -9.80
N ARG A 79 -13.72 -0.86 -9.52
CA ARG A 79 -13.67 0.61 -9.69
C ARG A 79 -12.83 1.28 -8.61
N TRP A 80 -12.72 0.64 -7.45
CA TRP A 80 -11.80 1.11 -6.43
C TRP A 80 -10.38 0.94 -6.98
N GLY A 81 -9.65 2.07 -7.08
CA GLY A 81 -8.19 2.03 -7.00
C GLY A 81 -7.81 1.35 -5.68
N ARG A 82 -6.60 1.27 -5.18
CA ARG A 82 -6.27 0.47 -3.97
C ARG A 82 -6.60 -1.05 -4.01
N THR A 83 -7.48 -1.58 -4.87
CA THR A 83 -7.60 -3.01 -5.17
C THR A 83 -6.24 -3.63 -5.50
N MET A 84 -5.37 -2.85 -6.15
CA MET A 84 -4.01 -3.24 -6.48
C MET A 84 -3.09 -3.45 -5.26
N GLU A 85 -3.41 -2.89 -4.09
CA GLU A 85 -2.65 -3.03 -2.85
C GLU A 85 -2.96 -4.32 -2.08
N GLY A 86 -4.09 -4.97 -2.38
CA GLY A 86 -4.59 -6.12 -1.65
C GLY A 86 -4.16 -7.48 -2.22
N ALA A 87 -4.98 -8.49 -1.97
CA ALA A 87 -4.82 -9.85 -2.49
C ALA A 87 -6.09 -10.35 -3.22
N GLY A 88 -6.94 -9.42 -3.69
CA GLY A 88 -8.18 -9.72 -4.39
C GLY A 88 -9.40 -9.89 -3.47
N GLU A 89 -10.33 -10.74 -3.88
CA GLU A 89 -11.68 -10.85 -3.31
C GLU A 89 -11.91 -12.06 -2.40
N ASP A 90 -10.95 -13.01 -2.37
CA ASP A 90 -11.09 -14.28 -1.66
C ASP A 90 -10.50 -14.23 -0.25
N VAL A 91 -11.26 -14.79 0.69
CA VAL A 91 -10.93 -14.78 2.12
C VAL A 91 -9.75 -15.70 2.43
N LEU A 92 -9.72 -16.90 1.85
CA LEU A 92 -8.67 -17.88 2.15
C LEU A 92 -7.33 -17.41 1.59
N LEU A 93 -7.31 -16.97 0.34
CA LEU A 93 -6.13 -16.40 -0.29
C LEU A 93 -5.64 -15.17 0.47
N GLY A 94 -6.57 -14.26 0.83
CA GLY A 94 -6.28 -13.08 1.65
C GLY A 94 -5.61 -13.44 2.98
N ASN A 95 -6.11 -14.45 3.69
CA ASN A 95 -5.52 -14.92 4.95
C ASN A 95 -4.09 -15.45 4.76
N LEU A 96 -3.87 -16.27 3.72
CA LEU A 96 -2.56 -16.86 3.45
C LEU A 96 -1.52 -15.79 3.11
N PHE A 97 -1.89 -14.83 2.27
CA PHE A 97 -1.00 -13.73 1.87
C PHE A 97 -0.76 -12.73 3.01
N ALA A 98 -1.77 -12.42 3.82
CA ALA A 98 -1.62 -11.60 5.03
C ALA A 98 -0.56 -12.19 5.97
N ALA A 99 -0.70 -13.48 6.29
CA ALA A 99 0.24 -14.16 7.17
C ALA A 99 1.65 -14.26 6.57
N ALA A 100 1.76 -14.59 5.28
CA ALA A 100 3.03 -14.66 4.57
C ALA A 100 3.79 -13.33 4.56
N ARG A 101 3.11 -12.24 4.22
CA ARG A 101 3.69 -10.89 4.17
C ARG A 101 4.15 -10.42 5.54
N VAL A 102 3.34 -10.62 6.59
CA VAL A 102 3.73 -10.30 7.98
C VAL A 102 4.98 -11.07 8.39
N LYS A 103 5.01 -12.38 8.21
CA LYS A 103 6.18 -13.22 8.53
C LYS A 103 7.40 -12.82 7.72
N GLY A 104 7.21 -12.49 6.44
CA GLY A 104 8.24 -12.00 5.55
C GLY A 104 8.91 -10.74 6.09
N PHE A 105 8.15 -9.70 6.46
CA PHE A 105 8.70 -8.46 7.00
C PHE A 105 9.37 -8.63 8.37
N GLN A 106 8.67 -9.28 9.31
CA GLN A 106 9.11 -9.36 10.70
C GLN A 106 10.20 -10.42 10.93
N GLY A 107 10.27 -11.45 10.08
CA GLY A 107 11.27 -12.51 10.18
C GLY A 107 11.12 -13.32 11.46
N LYS A 108 12.25 -13.83 11.97
CA LYS A 108 12.27 -14.63 13.20
C LYS A 108 12.23 -13.78 14.47
N SER A 109 12.69 -12.52 14.40
CA SER A 109 12.73 -11.60 15.53
C SER A 109 12.71 -10.15 15.08
N LEU A 110 11.91 -9.32 15.75
CA LEU A 110 11.75 -7.90 15.44
C LEU A 110 12.97 -7.04 15.83
N ASP A 111 13.87 -7.54 16.67
CA ASP A 111 15.13 -6.86 17.01
C ASP A 111 16.27 -7.17 16.02
N ALA A 112 16.01 -8.02 15.01
CA ALA A 112 16.96 -8.29 13.96
C ALA A 112 17.17 -7.06 13.07
N ASN A 113 18.41 -6.85 12.62
CA ASN A 113 18.82 -5.65 11.90
C ASN A 113 18.40 -5.64 10.41
N ASP A 114 17.72 -6.69 9.99
CA ASP A 114 17.10 -6.89 8.69
C ASP A 114 15.58 -7.01 8.79
N ALA A 115 15.00 -7.07 9.99
CA ALA A 115 13.56 -7.12 10.24
C ALA A 115 12.92 -5.73 10.26
N VAL A 116 11.67 -5.67 9.83
CA VAL A 116 10.81 -4.48 9.85
C VAL A 116 9.46 -4.91 10.43
N MET A 117 8.92 -4.15 11.38
CA MET A 117 7.58 -4.42 11.93
C MET A 117 6.52 -4.22 10.85
N ALA A 118 5.56 -5.15 10.75
CA ALA A 118 4.46 -5.04 9.80
C ALA A 118 3.27 -4.27 10.41
N CYS A 119 2.48 -3.64 9.55
CA CYS A 119 1.23 -2.94 9.89
C CYS A 119 0.10 -3.48 9.02
N VAL A 120 -0.84 -4.17 9.64
CA VAL A 120 -2.00 -4.71 8.92
C VAL A 120 -3.01 -3.58 8.69
N LYS A 121 -3.36 -3.30 7.43
CA LYS A 121 -4.22 -2.17 7.04
C LYS A 121 -5.27 -2.53 5.97
N HIS A 122 -6.34 -1.78 5.81
CA HIS A 122 -6.82 -0.66 6.64
C HIS A 122 -8.01 -1.16 7.48
N PHE A 123 -7.86 -1.23 8.79
CA PHE A 123 -8.82 -1.84 9.72
C PHE A 123 -10.04 -0.91 9.94
N ALA A 124 -11.23 -1.19 9.39
CA ALA A 124 -11.56 -2.38 8.61
C ALA A 124 -12.56 -2.15 7.45
N ALA A 125 -12.64 -3.16 6.58
CA ALA A 125 -13.58 -3.29 5.47
C ALA A 125 -13.51 -2.17 4.42
N TYR A 126 -12.37 -1.50 4.30
CA TYR A 126 -12.25 -0.32 3.43
C TYR A 126 -12.52 -0.64 1.95
N GLY A 127 -12.17 -1.84 1.49
CA GLY A 127 -12.46 -2.31 0.13
C GLY A 127 -13.94 -2.58 -0.18
N ALA A 128 -14.85 -2.35 0.77
CA ALA A 128 -16.30 -2.38 0.56
C ALA A 128 -16.91 -1.01 0.23
N ALA A 129 -16.09 0.02 0.03
CA ALA A 129 -16.55 1.39 -0.19
C ALA A 129 -17.60 1.46 -1.32
N GLU A 130 -18.73 2.11 -1.02
CA GLU A 130 -19.85 2.18 -1.95
C GLU A 130 -19.45 2.75 -3.31
N SER A 131 -19.94 2.09 -4.38
CA SER A 131 -19.64 2.44 -5.77
C SER A 131 -18.16 2.37 -6.16
N GLY A 132 -17.31 1.75 -5.34
CA GLY A 132 -15.86 1.71 -5.53
C GLY A 132 -15.21 3.09 -5.45
N LEU A 133 -15.89 4.07 -4.86
CA LEU A 133 -15.34 5.41 -4.67
C LEU A 133 -14.48 5.42 -3.41
N ASP A 134 -13.21 5.77 -3.56
CA ASP A 134 -12.27 5.82 -2.45
C ASP A 134 -12.79 6.74 -1.33
N TYR A 135 -12.55 6.36 -0.06
CA TYR A 135 -13.05 7.05 1.16
C TYR A 135 -14.57 7.02 1.39
N ASN A 136 -15.36 6.45 0.46
CA ASN A 136 -16.81 6.48 0.58
C ASN A 136 -17.32 5.57 1.71
N ILE A 137 -18.62 5.70 2.00
CA ILE A 137 -19.35 4.97 3.04
C ILE A 137 -19.18 3.45 2.85
N VAL A 138 -19.09 2.72 3.96
CA VAL A 138 -19.23 1.26 4.02
C VAL A 138 -20.39 0.92 4.96
N ASP A 139 -21.35 0.16 4.45
CA ASP A 139 -22.49 -0.37 5.21
C ASP A 139 -22.53 -1.89 5.02
N LEU A 140 -22.37 -2.63 6.11
CA LEU A 140 -22.26 -4.10 6.08
C LEU A 140 -22.87 -4.69 7.34
N SER A 141 -23.64 -5.77 7.20
CA SER A 141 -24.03 -6.54 8.38
C SER A 141 -22.79 -7.07 9.12
N GLU A 142 -22.83 -7.12 10.45
CA GLU A 142 -21.75 -7.69 11.27
C GLU A 142 -21.38 -9.12 10.83
N ARG A 143 -22.36 -9.90 10.38
CA ARG A 143 -22.11 -11.25 9.84
C ARG A 143 -21.19 -11.19 8.62
N THR A 144 -21.51 -10.35 7.63
CA THR A 144 -20.67 -10.17 6.44
C THR A 144 -19.29 -9.66 6.83
N LEU A 145 -19.24 -8.70 7.76
CA LEU A 145 -17.98 -8.15 8.25
C LEU A 145 -17.10 -9.25 8.86
N ARG A 146 -17.65 -10.11 9.72
CA ARG A 146 -16.93 -11.21 10.38
C ARG A 146 -16.55 -12.36 9.47
N GLU A 147 -17.43 -12.73 8.52
CA GLU A 147 -17.21 -13.89 7.64
C GLU A 147 -16.31 -13.56 6.43
N VAL A 148 -16.33 -12.31 5.96
CA VAL A 148 -15.67 -11.92 4.70
C VAL A 148 -14.52 -10.95 4.92
N TYR A 149 -14.76 -9.84 5.62
CA TYR A 149 -13.82 -8.72 5.61
C TYR A 149 -12.80 -8.79 6.75
N LEU A 150 -13.21 -9.18 7.96
CA LEU A 150 -12.34 -9.29 9.14
C LEU A 150 -11.27 -10.41 9.09
N PRO A 151 -11.48 -11.57 8.45
CA PRO A 151 -10.53 -12.69 8.56
C PRO A 151 -9.09 -12.36 8.11
N PRO A 152 -8.82 -11.65 7.00
CA PRO A 152 -7.44 -11.35 6.60
C PRO A 152 -6.69 -10.47 7.61
N TYR A 153 -7.38 -9.54 8.27
CA TYR A 153 -6.77 -8.75 9.35
C TYR A 153 -6.39 -9.64 10.52
N LYS A 154 -7.31 -10.53 10.95
CA LYS A 154 -7.03 -11.49 12.02
C LYS A 154 -5.87 -12.42 11.65
N ALA A 155 -5.80 -12.91 10.43
CA ALA A 155 -4.69 -13.73 9.95
C ALA A 155 -3.34 -12.99 10.02
N GLY A 156 -3.32 -11.69 9.68
CA GLY A 156 -2.14 -10.84 9.83
C GLY A 156 -1.72 -10.65 11.30
N PHE A 157 -2.68 -10.40 12.19
CA PHE A 157 -2.41 -10.27 13.63
C PHE A 157 -1.96 -11.60 14.27
N ASP A 158 -2.62 -12.72 13.94
CA ASP A 158 -2.26 -14.07 14.38
C ASP A 158 -0.87 -14.50 13.87
N ALA A 159 -0.45 -13.98 12.70
CA ALA A 159 0.90 -14.17 12.18
C ALA A 159 1.98 -13.35 12.91
N GLY A 160 1.57 -12.53 13.89
CA GLY A 160 2.45 -11.81 14.80
C GLY A 160 2.65 -10.33 14.49
N ALA A 161 1.88 -9.74 13.57
CA ALA A 161 1.98 -8.30 13.32
C ALA A 161 1.83 -7.54 14.64
N MET A 162 2.67 -6.53 14.88
CA MET A 162 2.63 -5.74 16.12
C MET A 162 2.00 -4.36 15.95
N SER A 163 1.45 -4.10 14.76
CA SER A 163 0.67 -2.90 14.49
C SER A 163 -0.46 -3.14 13.50
N GLY A 164 -1.49 -2.30 13.60
CA GLY A 164 -2.54 -2.15 12.60
C GLY A 164 -2.82 -0.67 12.33
N MET A 165 -3.42 -0.37 11.19
CA MET A 165 -3.80 1.00 10.81
C MET A 165 -5.32 1.08 10.66
N ALA A 166 -5.96 2.03 11.34
CA ALA A 166 -7.39 2.28 11.20
C ALA A 166 -7.73 2.80 9.80
N SER A 167 -8.85 2.39 9.23
CA SER A 167 -9.32 2.87 7.92
C SER A 167 -10.02 4.23 7.98
N PHE A 168 -10.21 4.81 6.79
CA PHE A 168 -10.93 6.07 6.61
C PHE A 168 -12.44 5.93 6.67
N ASN A 169 -12.99 4.83 6.14
CA ASN A 169 -14.43 4.64 6.03
C ASN A 169 -15.13 4.54 7.39
N GLU A 170 -16.40 4.91 7.40
CA GLU A 170 -17.33 4.51 8.45
C GLU A 170 -17.81 3.08 8.27
N ILE A 171 -18.22 2.44 9.37
CA ILE A 171 -18.98 1.19 9.39
C ILE A 171 -20.19 1.46 10.29
N ASP A 172 -21.39 1.23 9.77
CA ASP A 172 -22.67 1.51 10.44
C ASP A 172 -22.75 2.96 10.99
N GLY A 173 -22.25 3.92 10.20
CA GLY A 173 -22.25 5.35 10.53
C GLY A 173 -21.17 5.81 11.53
N ILE A 174 -20.21 4.94 11.89
CA ILE A 174 -19.11 5.28 12.79
C ILE A 174 -17.76 5.17 12.05
N PRO A 175 -17.01 6.27 11.86
CA PRO A 175 -15.66 6.24 11.30
C PRO A 175 -14.76 5.22 12.00
N SER A 176 -14.04 4.39 11.25
CA SER A 176 -13.26 3.28 11.83
C SER A 176 -12.21 3.76 12.85
N THR A 177 -11.57 4.90 12.60
CA THR A 177 -10.64 5.58 13.55
C THR A 177 -11.30 5.94 14.90
N GLY A 178 -12.61 6.19 14.91
CA GLY A 178 -13.41 6.52 16.10
C GLY A 178 -14.28 5.38 16.62
N ASN A 179 -14.15 4.15 16.10
CA ASN A 179 -15.07 3.06 16.37
C ASN A 179 -14.60 2.15 17.53
N PRO A 180 -15.20 2.24 18.75
CA PRO A 180 -14.79 1.42 19.89
C PRO A 180 -15.16 -0.06 19.75
N TRP A 181 -16.18 -0.41 18.96
CA TRP A 181 -16.53 -1.80 18.71
C TRP A 181 -15.42 -2.51 17.93
N LEU A 182 -14.90 -1.87 16.87
CA LEU A 182 -13.73 -2.39 16.14
C LEU A 182 -12.48 -2.41 17.05
N MET A 183 -12.14 -1.26 17.61
CA MET A 183 -10.81 -1.04 18.20
C MET A 183 -10.64 -1.60 19.62
N LYS A 184 -11.73 -1.79 20.37
CA LYS A 184 -11.70 -2.43 21.70
C LYS A 184 -12.34 -3.80 21.68
N GLN A 185 -13.63 -3.88 21.33
CA GLN A 185 -14.36 -5.12 21.49
C GLN A 185 -13.77 -6.22 20.59
N VAL A 186 -13.73 -6.02 19.27
CA VAL A 186 -13.16 -6.99 18.34
C VAL A 186 -11.65 -7.15 18.58
N LEU A 187 -10.90 -6.05 18.49
CA LEU A 187 -9.44 -6.13 18.45
C LEU A 187 -8.82 -6.49 19.81
N ARG A 188 -9.29 -5.91 20.93
CA ARG A 188 -8.67 -6.10 22.26
C ARG A 188 -9.38 -7.15 23.10
N ASP A 189 -10.70 -7.20 23.08
CA ASP A 189 -11.46 -8.09 23.96
C ASP A 189 -11.65 -9.46 23.34
N GLU A 190 -11.94 -9.56 22.05
CA GLU A 190 -12.10 -10.84 21.36
C GLU A 190 -10.76 -11.41 20.88
N TRP A 191 -9.99 -10.62 20.10
CA TRP A 191 -8.75 -11.11 19.47
C TRP A 191 -7.50 -10.98 20.36
N LYS A 192 -7.62 -10.28 21.49
CA LYS A 192 -6.52 -10.07 22.45
C LYS A 192 -5.26 -9.47 21.80
N PHE A 193 -5.42 -8.62 20.79
CA PHE A 193 -4.29 -8.03 20.07
C PHE A 193 -3.43 -7.16 21.00
N PRO A 194 -2.11 -7.42 21.14
CA PRO A 194 -1.25 -6.72 22.08
C PRO A 194 -0.58 -5.46 21.49
N GLY A 195 -0.59 -5.31 20.16
CA GLY A 195 0.16 -4.28 19.45
C GLY A 195 -0.48 -2.90 19.47
N ILE A 196 0.03 -2.00 18.63
CA ILE A 196 -0.47 -0.63 18.51
C ILE A 196 -1.44 -0.48 17.34
N ILE A 197 -2.42 0.43 17.48
CA ILE A 197 -3.18 0.95 16.34
C ILE A 197 -2.73 2.38 16.05
N VAL A 198 -2.44 2.67 14.79
CA VAL A 198 -2.21 4.02 14.28
C VAL A 198 -3.40 4.45 13.43
N SER A 199 -3.76 5.74 13.42
CA SER A 199 -4.67 6.25 12.40
C SER A 199 -4.03 6.14 11.02
N ASP A 200 -4.82 6.08 9.95
CA ASP A 200 -4.31 6.48 8.65
C ASP A 200 -3.99 7.99 8.65
N TYR A 201 -3.40 8.47 7.55
CA TYR A 201 -3.00 9.86 7.35
C TYR A 201 -4.15 10.81 7.65
N THR A 202 -4.03 11.63 8.71
CA THR A 202 -5.10 12.55 9.16
C THR A 202 -6.46 11.89 9.46
N GLY A 203 -6.52 10.57 9.66
CA GLY A 203 -7.79 9.86 9.86
C GLY A 203 -8.59 10.32 11.09
N ASP A 204 -7.92 10.86 12.11
CA ASP A 204 -8.58 11.50 13.25
C ASP A 204 -9.19 12.86 12.88
N GLU A 205 -8.47 13.69 12.14
CA GLU A 205 -8.96 14.97 11.60
C GLU A 205 -10.12 14.79 10.61
N GLU A 206 -10.10 13.75 9.78
CA GLU A 206 -11.14 13.49 8.78
C GLU A 206 -12.51 13.16 9.39
N MET A 207 -12.57 12.73 10.66
CA MET A 207 -13.84 12.58 11.39
C MET A 207 -14.62 13.90 11.50
N ILE A 208 -13.95 15.06 11.41
CA ILE A 208 -14.59 16.38 11.40
C ILE A 208 -15.32 16.58 10.06
N ALA A 209 -14.65 16.25 8.94
CA ALA A 209 -15.24 16.34 7.61
C ALA A 209 -16.41 15.35 7.43
N ALA A 210 -16.33 14.18 8.08
CA ALA A 210 -17.43 13.21 8.17
C ALA A 210 -18.60 13.69 9.05
N GLY A 211 -18.46 14.80 9.79
CA GLY A 211 -19.48 15.31 10.71
C GLY A 211 -19.61 14.51 12.01
N PHE A 212 -18.67 13.61 12.31
CA PHE A 212 -18.68 12.76 13.50
C PHE A 212 -17.99 13.42 14.70
N ALA A 213 -16.97 14.25 14.45
CA ALA A 213 -16.27 15.04 15.46
C ALA A 213 -16.56 16.53 15.29
N LYS A 214 -16.76 17.25 16.40
CA LYS A 214 -17.02 18.70 16.35
C LYS A 214 -15.81 19.52 15.91
N ASP A 215 -14.63 19.19 16.44
CA ASP A 215 -13.37 19.90 16.25
C ASP A 215 -12.18 18.97 16.57
N GLY A 216 -10.95 19.46 16.45
CA GLY A 216 -9.75 18.65 16.66
C GLY A 216 -9.58 18.11 18.09
N LYS A 217 -10.09 18.82 19.10
CA LYS A 217 -10.04 18.34 20.49
C LYS A 217 -11.02 17.19 20.67
N ASP A 218 -12.23 17.31 20.12
CA ASP A 218 -13.23 16.25 20.15
C ASP A 218 -12.81 15.02 19.31
N ALA A 219 -12.22 15.24 18.13
CA ALA A 219 -11.64 14.18 17.31
C ALA A 219 -10.55 13.41 18.05
N THR A 220 -9.64 14.11 18.74
CA THR A 220 -8.61 13.50 19.60
C THR A 220 -9.24 12.63 20.69
N ARG A 221 -10.25 13.16 21.38
CA ARG A 221 -10.98 12.45 22.43
C ARG A 221 -11.61 11.17 21.88
N ILE A 222 -12.32 11.26 20.76
CA ILE A 222 -13.00 10.13 20.11
C ILE A 222 -12.00 9.06 19.71
N ALA A 223 -10.98 9.40 18.91
CA ALA A 223 -10.01 8.42 18.40
C ALA A 223 -9.21 7.75 19.54
N PHE A 224 -8.73 8.54 20.50
CA PHE A 224 -7.92 8.00 21.58
C PHE A 224 -8.74 7.12 22.51
N LEU A 225 -9.97 7.54 22.86
CA LEU A 225 -10.87 6.72 23.66
C LEU A 225 -11.40 5.52 22.87
N ALA A 226 -11.47 5.54 21.53
CA ALA A 226 -11.80 4.36 20.74
C ALA A 226 -10.72 3.29 20.82
N GLY A 227 -9.45 3.67 21.01
CA GLY A 227 -8.33 2.73 21.18
C GLY A 227 -7.23 2.87 20.12
N VAL A 228 -7.22 3.97 19.37
CA VAL A 228 -6.11 4.35 18.49
C VAL A 228 -4.96 4.88 19.34
N ASP A 229 -3.81 4.21 19.29
CA ASP A 229 -2.67 4.50 20.16
C ASP A 229 -1.79 5.63 19.59
N MET A 230 -1.77 5.82 18.26
CA MET A 230 -0.97 6.83 17.57
C MET A 230 -1.78 7.60 16.52
N SER A 231 -1.64 8.92 16.52
CA SER A 231 -2.20 9.81 15.49
C SER A 231 -1.15 10.11 14.42
N MET A 232 -1.52 9.88 13.16
CA MET A 232 -0.66 10.14 12.01
C MET A 232 -0.96 11.52 11.42
N GLN A 233 0.11 12.31 11.27
CA GLN A 233 0.15 13.61 10.60
C GLN A 233 -0.60 14.79 11.25
N SER A 234 -1.85 14.63 11.70
CA SER A 234 -2.70 15.76 12.12
C SER A 234 -2.15 16.58 13.29
N ASN A 235 -1.20 16.03 14.05
CA ASN A 235 -0.60 16.61 15.26
C ASN A 235 -1.60 16.83 16.42
N TYR A 236 -2.83 16.32 16.28
CA TYR A 236 -3.92 16.52 17.23
C TYR A 236 -3.62 15.92 18.61
N TYR A 237 -3.03 14.73 18.67
CA TYR A 237 -2.70 14.11 19.96
C TYR A 237 -1.70 14.94 20.76
N ALA A 238 -0.66 15.47 20.11
CA ALA A 238 0.31 16.33 20.78
C ALA A 238 -0.32 17.64 21.28
N GLN A 239 -1.27 18.18 20.52
CA GLN A 239 -1.93 19.45 20.84
C GLN A 239 -3.00 19.33 21.93
N TYR A 240 -3.84 18.29 21.88
CA TYR A 240 -5.08 18.22 22.66
C TYR A 240 -5.10 17.14 23.74
N LEU A 241 -4.35 16.04 23.60
CA LEU A 241 -4.37 14.96 24.59
C LEU A 241 -3.89 15.41 25.98
N PRO A 242 -2.88 16.28 26.13
CA PRO A 242 -2.46 16.75 27.46
C PRO A 242 -3.56 17.49 28.24
N SER A 243 -4.40 18.29 27.56
CA SER A 243 -5.51 18.99 28.23
C SER A 243 -6.65 18.03 28.55
N LEU A 244 -7.00 17.14 27.62
CA LEU A 244 -8.04 16.12 27.84
C LEU A 244 -7.75 15.22 29.05
N VAL A 245 -6.48 14.89 29.30
CA VAL A 245 -6.07 14.11 30.48
C VAL A 245 -6.15 14.95 31.77
N ARG A 246 -5.66 16.20 31.76
CA ARG A 246 -5.77 17.10 32.92
C ARG A 246 -7.21 17.41 33.30
N GLU A 247 -8.12 17.45 32.33
CA GLU A 247 -9.55 17.65 32.52
C GLU A 247 -10.29 16.37 32.99
N GLY A 248 -9.60 15.22 33.04
CA GLY A 248 -10.20 13.93 33.41
C GLY A 248 -11.09 13.29 32.33
N VAL A 249 -11.20 13.92 31.16
CA VAL A 249 -11.98 13.41 30.01
C VAL A 249 -11.32 12.15 29.43
N VAL A 250 -9.99 12.14 29.37
CA VAL A 250 -9.21 10.93 29.08
C VAL A 250 -8.58 10.44 30.38
N PRO A 251 -9.00 9.30 30.94
CA PRO A 251 -8.42 8.78 32.17
C PRO A 251 -6.92 8.46 32.01
N GLN A 252 -6.13 8.75 33.05
CA GLN A 252 -4.67 8.54 33.06
C GLN A 252 -4.30 7.09 32.73
N GLU A 253 -5.07 6.12 33.22
CA GLU A 253 -4.83 4.71 32.96
C GLU A 253 -5.03 4.32 31.49
N VAL A 254 -5.88 5.05 30.74
CA VAL A 254 -6.04 4.85 29.30
C VAL A 254 -4.77 5.35 28.59
N LEU A 255 -4.28 6.53 28.98
CA LEU A 255 -3.02 7.07 28.47
C LEU A 255 -1.85 6.13 28.73
N ASP A 256 -1.69 5.68 29.97
CA ASP A 256 -0.59 4.80 30.38
C ASP A 256 -0.61 3.47 29.62
N ARG A 257 -1.80 2.91 29.33
CA ARG A 257 -1.92 1.70 28.50
C ARG A 257 -1.45 1.92 27.07
N SER A 258 -1.87 3.01 26.42
CA SER A 258 -1.45 3.35 25.05
C SER A 258 0.07 3.62 24.99
N VAL A 259 0.60 4.45 25.89
CA VAL A 259 2.04 4.73 26.00
C VAL A 259 2.83 3.43 26.21
N ARG A 260 2.37 2.53 27.10
CA ARG A 260 3.04 1.24 27.34
C ARG A 260 3.14 0.40 26.07
N ARG A 261 2.11 0.36 25.22
CA ARG A 261 2.17 -0.37 23.93
C ARG A 261 3.18 0.24 22.97
N VAL A 262 3.19 1.57 22.83
CA VAL A 262 4.17 2.27 21.99
C VAL A 262 5.60 2.00 22.47
N LEU A 263 5.85 2.05 23.78
CA LEU A 263 7.17 1.74 24.36
C LEU A 263 7.52 0.25 24.21
N ALA A 264 6.56 -0.66 24.40
CA ALA A 264 6.78 -2.09 24.21
C ALA A 264 7.18 -2.43 22.77
N VAL A 265 6.53 -1.83 21.77
CA VAL A 265 6.90 -1.99 20.36
C VAL A 265 8.32 -1.48 20.10
N LYS A 266 8.72 -0.33 20.67
CA LYS A 266 10.10 0.16 20.57
C LYS A 266 11.11 -0.80 21.19
N GLN A 267 10.75 -1.44 22.31
CA GLN A 267 11.58 -2.47 22.94
C GLN A 267 11.69 -3.70 22.05
N MET A 268 10.59 -4.19 21.49
CA MET A 268 10.58 -5.35 20.58
C MET A 268 11.42 -5.12 19.31
N LEU A 269 11.49 -3.86 18.85
CA LEU A 269 12.35 -3.45 17.73
C LEU A 269 13.84 -3.33 18.10
N GLY A 270 14.20 -3.51 19.37
CA GLY A 270 15.56 -3.39 19.90
C GLY A 270 16.11 -1.97 19.93
N LEU A 271 15.24 -0.95 19.91
CA LEU A 271 15.63 0.45 19.78
C LEU A 271 16.18 1.06 21.08
N PHE A 272 15.79 0.52 22.24
CA PHE A 272 16.37 0.94 23.51
C PHE A 272 17.80 0.40 23.69
N ASP A 273 18.10 -0.78 23.15
CA ASP A 273 19.44 -1.36 23.19
C ASP A 273 20.38 -0.68 22.17
N ASP A 274 19.89 -0.46 20.95
CA ASP A 274 20.60 0.28 19.92
C ASP A 274 19.62 1.13 19.08
N PRO A 275 19.54 2.45 19.34
CA PRO A 275 18.63 3.33 18.61
C PRO A 275 19.02 3.56 17.15
N PHE A 276 20.23 3.13 16.74
CA PHE A 276 20.75 3.25 15.38
C PHE A 276 20.89 1.89 14.67
N ARG A 277 20.34 0.81 15.25
CA ARG A 277 20.46 -0.59 14.78
C ARG A 277 20.31 -0.79 13.27
N ARG A 278 19.36 -0.07 12.68
CA ARG A 278 19.00 -0.10 11.25
C ARG A 278 19.57 1.06 10.44
N ILE A 279 20.18 2.05 11.08
CA ILE A 279 20.65 3.29 10.46
C ILE A 279 22.13 3.18 10.09
N ASP A 280 22.41 2.46 8.99
CA ASP A 280 23.76 2.17 8.52
C ASP A 280 23.91 2.34 7.00
N ARG A 281 24.64 3.37 6.59
CA ARG A 281 24.82 3.70 5.17
C ARG A 281 25.61 2.63 4.39
N LYS A 282 26.60 1.97 5.02
CA LYS A 282 27.38 0.93 4.34
C LYS A 282 26.48 -0.27 4.06
N ARG A 283 25.64 -0.63 5.03
CA ARG A 283 24.66 -1.70 4.91
C ARG A 283 23.58 -1.39 3.87
N GLU A 284 23.07 -0.16 3.86
CA GLU A 284 22.12 0.30 2.85
C GLU A 284 22.66 0.07 1.43
N VAL A 285 23.91 0.50 1.17
CA VAL A 285 24.55 0.32 -0.13
C VAL A 285 24.76 -1.17 -0.45
N ALA A 286 25.20 -1.98 0.52
CA ALA A 286 25.49 -3.39 0.32
C ALA A 286 24.24 -4.27 0.10
N ARG A 287 23.10 -3.88 0.68
CA ARG A 287 21.84 -4.65 0.63
C ARG A 287 20.88 -4.19 -0.46
N SER A 288 21.06 -2.98 -0.99
CA SER A 288 20.19 -2.41 -2.04
C SER A 288 20.42 -3.09 -3.39
N ARG A 289 19.35 -3.58 -4.02
CA ARG A 289 19.33 -4.09 -5.40
C ARG A 289 20.40 -5.15 -5.67
N THR A 290 20.58 -6.06 -4.72
CA THR A 290 21.50 -7.19 -4.89
C THR A 290 21.08 -8.07 -6.07
N LYS A 291 22.01 -8.85 -6.63
CA LYS A 291 21.69 -9.82 -7.69
C LYS A 291 20.55 -10.77 -7.29
N ALA A 292 20.53 -11.20 -6.03
CA ALA A 292 19.47 -12.05 -5.50
C ALA A 292 18.11 -11.34 -5.45
N ALA A 293 18.08 -10.06 -5.06
CA ALA A 293 16.86 -9.26 -5.06
C ALA A 293 16.30 -9.10 -6.49
N ILE A 294 17.15 -8.75 -7.46
CA ILE A 294 16.75 -8.60 -8.86
C ILE A 294 16.27 -9.93 -9.45
N ALA A 295 16.94 -11.04 -9.14
CA ALA A 295 16.51 -12.38 -9.57
C ALA A 295 15.14 -12.76 -9.00
N LEU A 296 14.90 -12.47 -7.70
CA LEU A 296 13.60 -12.70 -7.07
C LEU A 296 12.51 -11.80 -7.65
N SER A 297 12.80 -10.54 -7.96
CA SER A 297 11.86 -9.63 -8.64
C SER A 297 11.44 -10.18 -10.00
N ARG A 298 12.39 -10.71 -10.77
CA ARG A 298 12.11 -11.39 -12.03
C ARG A 298 11.28 -12.67 -11.86
N GLU A 299 11.62 -13.53 -10.89
CA GLU A 299 10.83 -14.73 -10.58
C GLU A 299 9.39 -14.35 -10.21
N ALA A 300 9.23 -13.37 -9.32
CA ALA A 300 7.93 -12.92 -8.86
C ALA A 300 7.10 -12.39 -10.03
N ALA A 301 7.68 -11.55 -10.89
CA ALA A 301 7.01 -11.06 -12.09
C ALA A 301 6.57 -12.20 -13.02
N GLN A 302 7.42 -13.20 -13.27
CA GLN A 302 7.09 -14.35 -14.11
C GLN A 302 5.94 -15.19 -13.55
N LYS A 303 5.94 -15.46 -12.24
CA LYS A 303 4.89 -16.24 -11.57
C LYS A 303 3.57 -15.47 -11.42
N SER A 304 3.60 -14.14 -11.52
CA SER A 304 2.43 -13.26 -11.33
C SER A 304 1.66 -12.99 -12.62
N MET A 305 2.19 -13.38 -13.79
CA MET A 305 1.52 -13.16 -15.07
C MET A 305 0.35 -14.12 -15.26
N VAL A 306 -0.84 -13.58 -15.58
CA VAL A 306 -2.03 -14.37 -15.89
C VAL A 306 -2.23 -14.42 -17.40
N LEU A 307 -2.11 -15.62 -17.99
CA LEU A 307 -2.41 -15.85 -19.39
C LEU A 307 -3.92 -16.00 -19.59
N LEU A 308 -4.59 -14.90 -19.94
CA LEU A 308 -6.05 -14.86 -20.10
C LEU A 308 -6.54 -15.59 -21.36
N LYS A 309 -5.73 -15.63 -22.41
CA LYS A 309 -6.08 -16.22 -23.70
C LYS A 309 -4.83 -16.62 -24.48
N ASN A 310 -4.86 -17.78 -25.14
CA ASN A 310 -3.81 -18.22 -26.07
C ASN A 310 -4.42 -19.09 -27.19
N ASP A 311 -4.81 -18.45 -28.29
CA ASP A 311 -5.42 -19.14 -29.43
C ASP A 311 -4.35 -19.56 -30.45
N GLY A 312 -4.50 -20.75 -31.02
CA GLY A 312 -3.67 -21.21 -32.15
C GLY A 312 -2.18 -21.30 -31.85
N ASP A 313 -1.82 -21.61 -30.61
CA ASP A 313 -0.43 -21.72 -30.14
C ASP A 313 0.42 -20.49 -30.43
N LEU A 314 -0.18 -19.29 -30.35
CA LEU A 314 0.53 -18.03 -30.59
C LEU A 314 1.68 -17.83 -29.60
N LEU A 315 1.45 -18.09 -28.32
CA LEU A 315 2.48 -18.03 -27.28
C LEU A 315 2.96 -19.45 -26.90
N PRO A 316 4.28 -19.62 -26.63
CA PRO A 316 5.34 -18.60 -26.59
C PRO A 316 5.82 -18.15 -27.98
N LEU A 317 6.27 -16.89 -28.09
CA LEU A 317 6.78 -16.32 -29.35
C LEU A 317 8.17 -16.86 -29.69
N ASP A 318 8.40 -17.11 -30.98
CA ASP A 318 9.74 -17.35 -31.54
C ASP A 318 10.52 -16.01 -31.64
N PRO A 319 11.67 -15.87 -30.97
CA PRO A 319 12.48 -14.64 -31.01
C PRO A 319 13.07 -14.33 -32.39
N ALA A 320 13.09 -15.27 -33.33
CA ALA A 320 13.56 -15.04 -34.69
C ALA A 320 12.56 -14.25 -35.56
N ARG A 321 11.28 -14.19 -35.18
CA ARG A 321 10.24 -13.46 -35.92
C ARG A 321 10.48 -11.96 -35.92
N LYS A 322 9.98 -11.29 -36.96
CA LYS A 322 9.87 -9.83 -36.99
C LYS A 322 8.72 -9.38 -36.10
N ILE A 323 9.03 -8.74 -34.98
CA ILE A 323 8.07 -8.32 -33.97
C ILE A 323 7.84 -6.81 -34.09
N ALA A 324 6.59 -6.38 -34.22
CA ALA A 324 6.19 -5.00 -33.97
C ALA A 324 5.70 -4.86 -32.52
N LEU A 325 6.49 -4.20 -31.68
CA LEU A 325 6.10 -3.82 -30.33
C LEU A 325 5.43 -2.45 -30.35
N ILE A 326 4.12 -2.43 -30.10
CA ILE A 326 3.28 -1.26 -30.30
C ILE A 326 2.60 -0.86 -29.00
N GLY A 327 2.60 0.42 -28.65
CA GLY A 327 1.79 0.96 -27.55
C GLY A 327 2.54 1.95 -26.66
N PRO A 328 1.81 2.69 -25.81
CA PRO A 328 2.41 3.71 -24.94
C PRO A 328 3.40 3.12 -23.92
N PHE A 329 3.32 1.82 -23.61
CA PHE A 329 4.20 1.14 -22.67
C PHE A 329 5.29 0.29 -23.36
N ALA A 330 5.43 0.41 -24.68
CA ALA A 330 6.36 -0.40 -25.47
C ALA A 330 7.84 -0.16 -25.10
N SER A 331 8.19 1.07 -24.76
CA SER A 331 9.57 1.44 -24.40
C SER A 331 9.56 2.69 -23.53
N GLY A 332 10.63 2.89 -22.76
CA GLY A 332 10.79 4.04 -21.90
C GLY A 332 10.86 3.66 -20.43
N GLN A 333 11.37 4.59 -19.62
CA GLN A 333 11.57 4.41 -18.18
C GLN A 333 10.41 5.07 -17.42
N HIS A 334 9.18 4.62 -17.70
CA HIS A 334 7.94 5.09 -17.06
C HIS A 334 6.92 3.94 -16.96
N ASP A 335 6.07 3.96 -15.94
CA ASP A 335 4.99 2.99 -15.73
C ASP A 335 5.44 1.52 -15.57
N LEU A 336 6.71 1.26 -15.24
CA LEU A 336 7.26 -0.09 -15.09
C LEU A 336 7.15 -0.63 -13.65
N ASN A 337 7.22 0.27 -12.67
CA ASN A 337 7.21 -0.09 -11.25
C ASN A 337 5.79 -0.17 -10.67
N GLY A 338 4.80 0.48 -11.29
CA GLY A 338 3.45 0.57 -10.75
C GLY A 338 3.32 1.58 -9.59
N PRO A 339 2.10 1.75 -9.04
CA PRO A 339 1.82 2.69 -7.96
C PRO A 339 2.51 2.28 -6.65
N TRP A 340 2.42 3.15 -5.63
CA TRP A 340 2.93 2.88 -4.27
C TRP A 340 4.44 2.58 -4.16
N VAL A 341 5.24 3.17 -5.04
CA VAL A 341 6.70 3.10 -4.98
C VAL A 341 7.28 4.41 -4.45
N VAL A 342 7.79 4.35 -3.21
CA VAL A 342 8.42 5.50 -2.53
C VAL A 342 9.92 5.59 -2.80
N TYR A 343 10.61 4.45 -2.87
CA TYR A 343 12.08 4.40 -2.93
C TYR A 343 12.64 3.78 -4.22
N GLY A 344 11.80 3.20 -5.08
CA GLY A 344 12.19 2.76 -6.42
C GLY A 344 12.20 3.91 -7.43
N ASP A 345 12.82 3.67 -8.59
CA ASP A 345 12.83 4.61 -9.71
C ASP A 345 12.69 3.81 -11.01
N ASN A 346 11.79 4.25 -11.91
CA ASN A 346 11.60 3.63 -13.21
C ASN A 346 12.88 3.65 -14.06
N LYS A 347 13.82 4.58 -13.80
CA LYS A 347 15.15 4.62 -14.44
C LYS A 347 16.03 3.39 -14.18
N GLN A 348 15.64 2.56 -13.21
CA GLN A 348 16.35 1.34 -12.84
C GLN A 348 15.63 0.09 -13.34
N ALA A 349 14.51 0.23 -14.05
CA ALA A 349 13.71 -0.86 -14.57
C ALA A 349 14.08 -1.15 -16.04
N ILE A 350 13.78 -2.37 -16.48
CA ILE A 350 13.99 -2.79 -17.86
C ILE A 350 12.64 -2.64 -18.58
N ASP A 351 12.61 -1.82 -19.63
CA ASP A 351 11.40 -1.65 -20.44
C ASP A 351 11.14 -2.86 -21.35
N LEU A 352 9.95 -2.94 -21.94
CA LEU A 352 9.57 -4.11 -22.75
C LEU A 352 10.46 -4.28 -23.99
N ALA A 353 10.78 -3.20 -24.69
CA ALA A 353 11.67 -3.23 -25.84
C ALA A 353 13.07 -3.78 -25.51
N THR A 354 13.67 -3.32 -24.41
CA THR A 354 14.97 -3.81 -23.93
C THR A 354 14.86 -5.24 -23.43
N GLY A 355 13.77 -5.58 -22.73
CA GLY A 355 13.48 -6.93 -22.26
C GLY A 355 13.41 -7.96 -23.39
N LEU A 356 12.67 -7.65 -24.47
CA LEU A 356 12.56 -8.51 -25.64
C LEU A 356 13.92 -8.70 -26.34
N ARG A 357 14.69 -7.62 -26.53
CA ARG A 357 16.02 -7.70 -27.13
C ARG A 357 16.97 -8.54 -26.28
N ASN A 358 16.94 -8.37 -24.96
CA ASN A 358 17.72 -9.19 -24.02
C ASN A 358 17.30 -10.66 -24.02
N ALA A 359 16.07 -10.97 -24.41
CA ALA A 359 15.56 -12.32 -24.58
C ALA A 359 15.89 -12.95 -25.94
N GLY A 360 16.64 -12.24 -26.80
CA GLY A 360 17.09 -12.75 -28.10
C GLY A 360 16.27 -12.29 -29.30
N ALA A 361 15.23 -11.47 -29.11
CA ALA A 361 14.45 -10.92 -30.21
C ALA A 361 15.24 -9.80 -30.93
N ALA A 362 15.94 -10.17 -32.00
CA ALA A 362 16.82 -9.24 -32.73
C ALA A 362 16.03 -8.30 -33.66
N ASN A 363 14.86 -8.70 -34.15
CA ASN A 363 14.07 -7.97 -35.14
C ASN A 363 12.82 -7.33 -34.51
N VAL A 364 13.03 -6.38 -33.60
CA VAL A 364 11.95 -5.67 -32.89
C VAL A 364 11.88 -4.21 -33.33
N THR A 365 10.77 -3.85 -33.98
CA THR A 365 10.40 -2.46 -34.25
C THR A 365 9.53 -1.95 -33.11
N VAL A 366 9.78 -0.74 -32.63
CA VAL A 366 8.99 -0.10 -31.58
C VAL A 366 8.19 1.06 -32.16
N THR A 367 6.89 1.13 -31.85
CA THR A 367 6.02 2.23 -32.31
C THR A 367 5.03 2.59 -31.21
N GLN A 368 4.96 3.87 -30.84
CA GLN A 368 4.15 4.28 -29.69
C GLN A 368 2.64 4.10 -29.93
N GLY A 369 2.15 4.42 -31.13
CA GLY A 369 0.72 4.28 -31.49
C GLY A 369 -0.19 5.36 -30.89
N SER A 370 -0.18 5.53 -29.56
CA SER A 370 -1.00 6.52 -28.84
C SER A 370 -0.29 7.03 -27.58
N ASN A 371 -0.83 8.07 -26.94
CA ASN A 371 -0.53 8.29 -25.52
C ASN A 371 -1.43 7.36 -24.67
N VAL A 372 -1.25 7.33 -23.35
CA VAL A 372 -2.05 6.48 -22.45
C VAL A 372 -3.54 6.84 -22.51
N GLU A 373 -3.86 8.12 -22.34
CA GLU A 373 -5.26 8.61 -22.25
C GLU A 373 -5.67 9.47 -23.45
N GLU A 374 -4.73 9.82 -24.33
CA GLU A 374 -4.93 10.79 -25.40
C GLU A 374 -4.46 10.24 -26.76
N PRO A 375 -5.16 10.58 -27.86
CA PRO A 375 -4.67 10.27 -29.20
C PRO A 375 -3.31 10.91 -29.48
N LEU A 376 -2.47 10.20 -30.24
CA LEU A 376 -1.25 10.75 -30.83
C LEU A 376 -1.52 11.03 -32.31
N ALA A 377 -1.32 12.27 -32.77
CA ALA A 377 -1.56 12.63 -34.16
C ALA A 377 -0.70 11.78 -35.11
N GLY A 378 -1.34 11.08 -36.05
CA GLY A 378 -0.68 10.12 -36.96
C GLY A 378 -0.16 8.83 -36.29
N GLY A 379 -0.37 8.66 -34.98
CA GLY A 379 0.15 7.52 -34.23
C GLY A 379 -0.48 6.19 -34.62
N ILE A 380 -1.79 6.18 -34.87
CA ILE A 380 -2.51 4.97 -35.32
C ILE A 380 -2.04 4.53 -36.70
N ASP A 381 -1.89 5.46 -37.66
CA ASP A 381 -1.40 5.14 -39.00
C ASP A 381 0.03 4.54 -38.94
N ALA A 382 0.89 5.10 -38.10
CA ALA A 382 2.24 4.56 -37.87
C ALA A 382 2.20 3.15 -37.25
N ALA A 383 1.31 2.91 -36.29
CA ALA A 383 1.12 1.59 -35.67
C ALA A 383 0.63 0.55 -36.70
N VAL A 384 -0.33 0.91 -37.56
CA VAL A 384 -0.82 0.01 -38.62
C VAL A 384 0.30 -0.31 -39.61
N ALA A 385 1.07 0.68 -40.04
CA ALA A 385 2.21 0.45 -40.93
C ALA A 385 3.27 -0.47 -40.30
N ALA A 386 3.57 -0.29 -39.01
CA ALA A 386 4.49 -1.17 -38.28
C ALA A 386 3.97 -2.60 -38.17
N ALA A 387 2.66 -2.77 -37.91
CA ALA A 387 2.02 -4.08 -37.83
C ALA A 387 2.03 -4.83 -39.17
N GLN A 388 1.72 -4.14 -40.28
CA GLN A 388 1.75 -4.73 -41.63
C GLN A 388 3.16 -5.16 -42.06
N ALA A 389 4.19 -4.54 -41.50
CA ALA A 389 5.57 -4.86 -41.80
C ALA A 389 6.13 -6.00 -40.94
N ALA A 390 5.39 -6.56 -39.98
CA ALA A 390 5.86 -7.56 -39.02
C ALA A 390 5.16 -8.91 -39.16
N ASP A 391 5.79 -9.96 -38.65
CA ASP A 391 5.22 -11.32 -38.60
C ASP A 391 4.26 -11.48 -37.40
N VAL A 392 4.51 -10.71 -36.33
CA VAL A 392 3.71 -10.70 -35.12
C VAL A 392 3.71 -9.31 -34.47
N VAL A 393 2.59 -8.96 -33.86
CA VAL A 393 2.41 -7.71 -33.11
C VAL A 393 2.33 -8.03 -31.62
N VAL A 394 3.09 -7.30 -30.82
CA VAL A 394 2.95 -7.25 -29.36
C VAL A 394 2.37 -5.89 -28.99
N LEU A 395 1.13 -5.86 -28.51
CA LEU A 395 0.47 -4.63 -28.06
C LEU A 395 0.73 -4.42 -26.56
N ALA A 396 1.51 -3.40 -26.22
CA ALA A 396 1.80 -2.95 -24.86
C ALA A 396 0.83 -1.82 -24.46
N ILE A 397 -0.38 -2.24 -24.08
CA ILE A 397 -1.49 -1.37 -23.67
C ILE A 397 -1.94 -1.69 -22.24
N GLY A 398 -2.62 -0.76 -21.58
CA GLY A 398 -3.04 -0.92 -20.19
C GLY A 398 -3.21 0.42 -19.48
N GLU A 399 -3.04 0.41 -18.17
CA GLU A 399 -3.22 1.56 -17.29
C GLU A 399 -1.88 2.17 -16.88
N SER A 400 -1.84 3.48 -16.64
CA SER A 400 -0.66 4.14 -16.08
C SER A 400 -0.50 3.85 -14.59
N GLU A 401 0.75 3.79 -14.11
CA GLU A 401 1.07 3.71 -12.68
C GLU A 401 0.52 4.90 -11.87
N ASN A 402 0.15 5.98 -12.54
CA ASN A 402 -0.40 7.20 -11.94
C ASN A 402 -1.94 7.21 -11.86
N ILE A 403 -2.64 6.16 -12.28
CA ILE A 403 -4.11 6.13 -12.35
C ILE A 403 -4.79 6.36 -10.97
N TRP A 404 -4.13 6.00 -9.88
CA TRP A 404 -4.61 6.25 -8.51
C TRP A 404 -4.49 7.73 -8.09
N ARG A 405 -3.59 8.50 -8.72
CA ARG A 405 -3.40 9.91 -8.36
C ARG A 405 -4.57 10.69 -8.94
N SER A 406 -5.42 11.23 -8.06
CA SER A 406 -6.50 12.14 -8.46
C SER A 406 -6.00 13.11 -9.54
N PRO A 407 -6.68 13.19 -10.71
CA PRO A 407 -6.21 14.03 -11.80
C PRO A 407 -5.98 15.44 -11.29
N LYS A 408 -4.82 16.05 -11.60
CA LYS A 408 -4.52 17.46 -11.30
C LYS A 408 -5.64 18.43 -11.71
N ARG A 409 -6.54 18.00 -12.61
CA ARG A 409 -7.78 18.69 -13.00
C ARG A 409 -8.75 18.98 -11.85
N TRP A 410 -8.85 18.12 -10.83
CA TRP A 410 -9.77 18.34 -9.70
C TRP A 410 -9.21 19.34 -8.68
N ARG A 411 -7.87 19.38 -8.48
CA ARG A 411 -7.22 20.37 -7.60
C ARG A 411 -7.37 21.82 -8.08
N LYS A 412 -7.57 22.07 -9.38
CA LYS A 412 -7.76 23.43 -9.91
C LYS A 412 -9.20 23.97 -9.84
N ARG A 413 -10.18 23.18 -9.39
CA ARG A 413 -11.59 23.64 -9.21
C ARG A 413 -12.03 23.75 -7.75
N GLY A 414 -11.17 23.45 -6.78
CA GLY A 414 -11.45 23.57 -5.35
C GLY A 414 -11.05 24.92 -4.74
N SER A 415 -11.46 26.04 -5.34
CA SER A 415 -11.39 27.35 -4.68
C SER A 415 -12.48 28.27 -5.20
N ARG A 416 -13.75 27.90 -5.00
CA ARG A 416 -14.89 28.81 -4.95
C ARG A 416 -16.06 28.09 -4.32
N SER A 417 -16.39 28.54 -3.11
CA SER A 417 -17.63 28.26 -2.41
C SER A 417 -18.84 28.64 -3.28
N SER A 418 -19.70 27.68 -3.58
CA SER A 418 -21.15 27.89 -3.68
C SER A 418 -21.84 26.56 -3.98
N SER A 419 -22.74 26.19 -3.07
CA SER A 419 -23.94 25.35 -3.26
C SER A 419 -24.24 24.91 -4.70
N CYS A 420 -24.42 23.60 -4.93
CA CYS A 420 -25.54 23.16 -5.78
C CYS A 420 -25.88 21.68 -5.60
N SER A 421 -27.06 21.46 -5.03
CA SER A 421 -27.92 20.29 -5.19
C SER A 421 -28.47 20.16 -6.62
N ARG A 422 -28.77 18.92 -7.04
CA ARG A 422 -29.55 18.51 -8.25
C ARG A 422 -28.78 18.71 -9.58
N THR A 423 -28.84 17.85 -10.58
CA THR A 423 -29.90 16.96 -11.10
C THR A 423 -29.27 15.82 -11.91
N ALA A 424 -29.92 14.66 -11.89
CA ALA A 424 -29.77 13.60 -12.89
C ALA A 424 -30.13 14.10 -14.30
N ALA A 425 -29.39 13.66 -15.32
CA ALA A 425 -29.88 13.62 -16.70
C ALA A 425 -29.10 12.57 -17.50
N ALA A 426 -29.83 11.54 -17.92
CA ALA A 426 -29.41 10.54 -18.89
C ALA A 426 -29.20 11.18 -20.27
N SER A 427 -28.19 10.73 -21.02
CA SER A 427 -28.10 11.00 -22.45
C SER A 427 -27.67 9.74 -23.22
N ARG A 428 -28.64 9.25 -23.99
CA ARG A 428 -28.54 8.20 -25.00
C ARG A 428 -27.57 8.62 -26.11
N TRP A 429 -26.67 7.74 -26.52
CA TRP A 429 -25.96 7.85 -27.80
C TRP A 429 -26.60 6.91 -28.84
N LYS A 430 -27.04 7.51 -29.94
CA LYS A 430 -27.56 6.82 -31.13
C LYS A 430 -26.39 6.43 -32.03
N VAL A 431 -26.47 5.20 -32.52
CA VAL A 431 -25.67 4.63 -33.61
C VAL A 431 -25.92 5.41 -34.90
N ARG A 432 -24.84 5.67 -35.65
CA ARG A 432 -24.83 5.72 -37.11
C ARG A 432 -23.67 4.89 -37.61
#